data_AF-A0A7K4FVS2-F1
#
_entry.id   AF-A0A7K4FVS2-F1
#
_cell.length_a   1.000
_cell.length_b   1.000
_cell.length_c   1.000
_cell.angle_alpha   90.00
_cell.angle_beta   90.00
_cell.angle_gamma   90.00
#
_symmetry.space_group_name_H-M   'P 1'
#
loop_
_entity.id
_entity.type
_entity.pdbx_description
1 polymer ?
#
loop_
_entity_poly.entity_id
_entity_poly.type
_entity_poly.pdbx_seq_one_letter_code
_entity_poly.pdbx_strand_id
1 'polypeptide(L)'
;MNTEEINLLTKRALSGDKKSLLEILNFLEKFDQPLTRFASYSILYQFAFNSLYDIGKYCEECGGKCCKSGDPIQVFNFDYEEIKKMGGDVGRLRKNGKIHLLSRPCPFQNGWACSIHKFKPYSCLSYPFATEDEQMIVIKEYKDGIPDFKVPEFCTSGKVVKDRLNNVEKELREKLGRIPSAKEILEFLMKE
;
A
#
# COMPACT_ATOMS: atom_id res chain seq x y z
N MET A 1 4.66 20.22 -1.58
CA MET A 1 3.38 19.51 -1.63
C MET A 1 2.74 19.60 -0.26
N ASN A 2 1.44 19.88 -0.20
CA ASN A 2 0.69 19.79 1.04
C ASN A 2 0.27 18.33 1.33
N THR A 3 -0.27 18.06 2.52
CA THR A 3 -0.64 16.71 2.97
C THR A 3 -1.69 16.04 2.06
N GLU A 4 -2.67 16.81 1.56
CA GLU A 4 -3.71 16.26 0.69
C GLU A 4 -3.16 15.88 -0.68
N GLU A 5 -2.31 16.73 -1.26
CA GLU A 5 -1.60 16.44 -2.51
C GLU A 5 -0.74 15.18 -2.41
N ILE A 6 0.00 15.01 -1.30
CA ILE A 6 0.81 13.82 -1.04
C ILE A 6 -0.08 12.58 -1.01
N ASN A 7 -1.16 12.58 -0.24
CA ASN A 7 -2.05 11.41 -0.14
C ASN A 7 -2.72 11.09 -1.48
N LEU A 8 -3.12 12.10 -2.25
CA LEU A 8 -3.73 11.90 -3.57
C LEU A 8 -2.73 11.33 -4.58
N LEU A 9 -1.49 11.84 -4.61
CA LEU A 9 -0.42 11.31 -5.44
C LEU A 9 -0.09 9.88 -5.05
N THR A 10 0.03 9.58 -3.76
CA THR A 10 0.28 8.21 -3.28
C THR A 10 -0.88 7.29 -3.66
N LYS A 11 -2.14 7.70 -3.51
CA LYS A 11 -3.29 6.90 -3.98
C LYS A 11 -3.15 6.55 -5.46
N ARG A 12 -2.91 7.55 -6.32
CA ARG A 12 -2.74 7.32 -7.77
C ARG A 12 -1.59 6.37 -8.06
N ALA A 13 -0.45 6.57 -7.38
CA ALA A 13 0.70 5.69 -7.48
C ALA A 13 0.32 4.24 -7.17
N LEU A 14 -0.28 3.99 -6.01
CA LEU A 14 -0.65 2.65 -5.56
C LEU A 14 -1.74 1.98 -6.43
N SER A 15 -2.54 2.77 -7.14
CA SER A 15 -3.50 2.30 -8.15
C SER A 15 -2.86 1.98 -9.52
N GLY A 16 -1.56 2.17 -9.68
CA GLY A 16 -0.82 1.81 -10.89
C GLY A 16 -0.22 2.99 -11.67
N ASP A 17 -0.43 4.23 -11.25
CA ASP A 17 0.13 5.40 -11.96
C ASP A 17 1.63 5.57 -11.66
N LYS A 18 2.45 5.07 -12.58
CA LYS A 18 3.92 5.16 -12.55
C LYS A 18 4.43 6.61 -12.49
N LYS A 19 3.74 7.58 -13.10
CA LYS A 19 4.18 8.99 -13.06
C LYS A 19 4.00 9.55 -11.66
N SER A 20 2.83 9.31 -11.05
CA SER A 20 2.58 9.69 -9.66
C SER A 20 3.56 9.01 -8.69
N LEU A 21 3.90 7.74 -8.93
CA LEU A 21 4.90 7.01 -8.14
C LEU A 21 6.29 7.67 -8.20
N LEU A 22 6.79 7.96 -9.40
CA LEU A 22 8.09 8.64 -9.55
C LEU A 22 8.07 10.03 -8.92
N GLU A 23 6.97 10.77 -9.05
CA GLU A 23 6.82 12.10 -8.47
C GLU A 23 6.91 12.06 -6.94
N ILE A 24 6.24 11.11 -6.28
CA ILE A 24 6.29 10.99 -4.81
C ILE A 24 7.67 10.51 -4.34
N LEU A 25 8.30 9.55 -5.02
CA LEU A 25 9.65 9.09 -4.67
C LEU A 25 10.68 10.23 -4.80
N ASN A 26 10.65 10.98 -5.90
CA ASN A 26 11.52 12.15 -6.10
C ASN A 26 11.27 13.25 -5.05
N PHE A 27 10.05 13.38 -4.55
CA PHE A 27 9.74 14.32 -3.47
C PHE A 27 10.34 13.86 -2.14
N LEU A 28 10.16 12.59 -1.78
CA LEU A 28 10.64 12.02 -0.51
C LEU A 28 12.17 11.97 -0.42
N GLU A 29 12.86 11.71 -1.54
CA GLU A 29 14.32 11.69 -1.62
C GLU A 29 14.98 13.03 -1.24
N LYS A 30 14.28 14.15 -1.36
CA LYS A 30 14.84 15.49 -1.05
C LYS A 30 15.13 15.71 0.44
N PHE A 31 14.51 14.93 1.32
CA PHE A 31 14.59 15.15 2.75
C PHE A 31 15.69 14.34 3.42
N ASP A 32 16.10 13.22 2.82
CA ASP A 32 17.14 12.30 3.34
C ASP A 32 17.01 12.00 4.85
N GLN A 33 15.81 11.59 5.30
CA GLN A 33 15.55 11.22 6.69
C GLN A 33 15.10 9.76 6.79
N PRO A 34 15.31 9.08 7.93
CA PRO A 34 14.81 7.73 8.14
C PRO A 34 13.32 7.57 7.78
N LEU A 35 12.47 8.52 8.20
CA LEU A 35 11.04 8.46 7.91
C LEU A 35 10.73 8.53 6.41
N THR A 36 11.43 9.39 5.65
CA THR A 36 11.18 9.50 4.20
C THR A 36 11.75 8.30 3.45
N ARG A 37 12.88 7.73 3.89
CA ARG A 37 13.41 6.47 3.35
C ARG A 37 12.44 5.30 3.59
N PHE A 38 11.92 5.17 4.81
CA PHE A 38 10.90 4.18 5.14
C PHE A 38 9.66 4.34 4.25
N ALA A 39 9.15 5.57 4.12
CA ALA A 39 7.99 5.86 3.29
C ALA A 39 8.22 5.48 1.82
N SER A 40 9.39 5.78 1.25
CA SER A 40 9.74 5.41 -0.12
C SER A 40 9.69 3.90 -0.36
N TYR A 41 10.29 3.09 0.52
CA TYR A 41 10.21 1.62 0.40
C TYR A 41 8.80 1.09 0.63
N SER A 42 8.04 1.72 1.54
CA SER A 42 6.65 1.30 1.84
C SER A 42 5.76 1.49 0.61
N ILE A 43 5.85 2.66 -0.02
CA ILE A 43 5.09 2.98 -1.23
C ILE A 43 5.48 2.05 -2.37
N LEU A 44 6.77 1.74 -2.53
CA LEU A 44 7.25 0.78 -3.52
C LEU A 44 6.67 -0.63 -3.28
N TYR A 45 6.73 -1.13 -2.04
CA TYR A 45 6.21 -2.44 -1.69
C TYR A 45 4.70 -2.54 -1.96
N GLN A 46 3.96 -1.52 -1.52
CA GLN A 46 2.51 -1.43 -1.74
C GLN A 46 2.18 -1.31 -3.23
N PHE A 47 2.96 -0.55 -4.01
CA PHE A 47 2.81 -0.45 -5.45
C PHE A 47 3.02 -1.82 -6.12
N ALA A 48 4.09 -2.52 -5.78
CA ALA A 48 4.40 -3.83 -6.33
C ALA A 48 3.27 -4.83 -6.02
N PHE A 49 2.78 -4.84 -4.78
CA PHE A 49 1.66 -5.67 -4.36
C PHE A 49 0.37 -5.36 -5.13
N ASN A 50 0.04 -4.07 -5.29
CA ASN A 50 -1.23 -3.67 -5.88
C ASN A 50 -1.24 -3.72 -7.42
N SER A 51 -0.09 -3.52 -8.07
CA SER A 51 -0.04 -3.16 -9.49
C SER A 51 0.94 -3.96 -10.35
N LEU A 52 1.95 -4.63 -9.78
CA LEU A 52 2.96 -5.35 -10.58
C LEU A 52 2.71 -6.86 -10.66
N TYR A 53 2.12 -7.44 -9.62
CA TYR A 53 1.98 -8.88 -9.51
C TYR A 53 0.50 -9.31 -9.57
N ASP A 54 0.21 -10.32 -10.39
CA ASP A 54 -1.09 -10.98 -10.35
C ASP A 54 -1.17 -11.89 -9.11
N ILE A 55 -1.76 -11.33 -8.06
CA ILE A 55 -1.97 -11.99 -6.77
C ILE A 55 -3.43 -12.42 -6.57
N GLY A 56 -4.29 -12.29 -7.59
CA GLY A 56 -5.73 -12.51 -7.47
C GLY A 56 -6.07 -13.91 -6.96
N LYS A 57 -5.41 -14.93 -7.49
CA LYS A 57 -5.58 -16.34 -7.09
C LYS A 57 -5.33 -16.56 -5.59
N TYR A 58 -4.26 -15.98 -5.04
CA TYR A 58 -3.94 -16.11 -3.61
C TYR A 58 -4.96 -15.37 -2.72
N CYS A 59 -5.47 -14.24 -3.21
CA CYS A 59 -6.54 -13.50 -2.51
C CYS A 59 -7.86 -14.28 -2.50
N GLU A 60 -8.16 -15.00 -3.58
CA GLU A 60 -9.30 -15.91 -3.69
C GLU A 60 -9.20 -17.08 -2.72
N GLU A 61 -8.05 -17.73 -2.66
CA GLU A 61 -7.78 -18.85 -1.74
C GLU A 61 -7.98 -18.46 -0.27
N CYS A 62 -7.56 -17.25 0.14
CA CYS A 62 -7.78 -16.76 1.50
C CYS A 62 -9.15 -16.09 1.72
N GLY A 63 -9.97 -15.97 0.67
CA GLY A 63 -11.32 -15.42 0.72
C GLY A 63 -11.40 -13.97 1.19
N GLY A 64 -10.37 -13.16 0.90
CA GLY A 64 -10.30 -11.74 1.30
C GLY A 64 -10.31 -11.53 2.81
N LYS A 65 -9.55 -12.31 3.58
CA LYS A 65 -9.51 -12.25 5.06
C LYS A 65 -9.20 -10.84 5.60
N CYS A 66 -8.33 -10.07 4.94
CA CYS A 66 -8.02 -8.68 5.33
C CYS A 66 -9.22 -7.72 5.23
N CYS A 67 -10.27 -8.06 4.48
CA CYS A 67 -11.52 -7.32 4.44
C CYS A 67 -12.52 -7.74 5.52
N LYS A 68 -12.33 -8.92 6.14
CA LYS A 68 -13.26 -9.51 7.12
C LYS A 68 -12.92 -9.15 8.57
N SER A 69 -11.64 -8.93 8.88
CA SER A 69 -11.15 -8.75 10.25
C SER A 69 -10.06 -7.70 10.34
N GLY A 70 -9.97 -7.02 11.47
CA GLY A 70 -9.02 -5.94 11.76
C GLY A 70 -9.73 -4.64 12.13
N ASP A 71 -8.97 -3.59 12.36
CA ASP A 71 -9.55 -2.31 12.75
C ASP A 71 -10.28 -1.62 11.58
N PRO A 72 -11.30 -0.79 11.87
CA PRO A 72 -11.92 0.06 10.88
C PRO A 72 -10.89 1.00 10.24
N ILE A 73 -10.97 1.13 8.93
CA ILE A 73 -10.00 1.90 8.15
C ILE A 73 -10.54 3.31 7.94
N GLN A 74 -9.71 4.33 8.14
CA GLN A 74 -10.09 5.70 7.81
C GLN A 74 -10.35 5.88 6.31
N VAL A 75 -11.46 6.52 5.97
CA VAL A 75 -11.78 6.97 4.61
C VAL A 75 -11.43 8.45 4.53
N PHE A 76 -10.48 8.80 3.65
CA PHE A 76 -10.10 10.19 3.41
C PHE A 76 -11.22 10.94 2.69
N ASN A 77 -11.23 12.27 2.77
CA ASN A 77 -12.29 13.06 2.12
C ASN A 77 -12.33 12.85 0.61
N PHE A 78 -11.17 12.79 -0.07
CA PHE A 78 -11.13 12.51 -1.50
C PHE A 78 -11.69 11.11 -1.84
N ASP A 79 -11.47 10.12 -0.96
CA ASP A 79 -12.04 8.78 -1.11
C ASP A 79 -13.56 8.82 -0.95
N TYR A 80 -14.05 9.52 0.08
CA TYR A 80 -15.47 9.69 0.33
C TYR A 80 -16.21 10.30 -0.87
N GLU A 81 -15.68 11.40 -1.43
CA GLU A 81 -16.28 12.08 -2.58
C GLU A 81 -16.30 11.20 -3.83
N GLU A 82 -15.28 10.39 -4.04
CA GLU A 82 -15.19 9.49 -5.18
C GLU A 82 -16.12 8.26 -5.04
N ILE A 83 -16.27 7.67 -3.85
CA ILE A 83 -17.30 6.64 -3.57
C ILE A 83 -18.68 7.19 -3.94
N LYS A 84 -19.00 8.40 -3.47
CA LYS A 84 -20.28 9.06 -3.72
C LYS A 84 -20.53 9.26 -5.22
N LYS A 85 -19.52 9.74 -5.96
CA LYS A 85 -19.61 9.95 -7.43
C LYS A 85 -19.84 8.66 -8.20
N MET A 86 -19.32 7.53 -7.72
CA MET A 86 -19.49 6.22 -8.36
C MET A 86 -20.81 5.52 -8.01
N GLY A 87 -21.71 6.20 -7.28
CA GLY A 87 -22.97 5.61 -6.82
C GLY A 87 -22.78 4.62 -5.67
N GLY A 88 -21.61 4.63 -5.01
CA GLY A 88 -21.39 3.85 -3.81
C GLY A 88 -22.23 4.37 -2.66
N ASP A 89 -22.81 3.45 -1.89
CA ASP A 89 -23.60 3.77 -0.72
C ASP A 89 -22.68 4.20 0.44
N VAL A 90 -22.32 5.48 0.46
CA VAL A 90 -21.55 6.12 1.55
C VAL A 90 -22.24 6.01 2.91
N GLY A 91 -23.55 5.70 2.95
CA GLY A 91 -24.28 5.42 4.19
C GLY A 91 -23.78 4.18 4.93
N ARG A 92 -23.01 3.31 4.25
CA ARG A 92 -22.34 2.15 4.85
C ARG A 92 -21.06 2.52 5.61
N LEU A 93 -20.60 3.76 5.53
CA LEU A 93 -19.44 4.25 6.27
C LEU A 93 -19.85 4.65 7.69
N ARG A 94 -19.10 4.19 8.70
CA ARG A 94 -19.34 4.59 10.08
C ARG A 94 -18.76 5.99 10.30
N LYS A 95 -19.58 6.92 10.78
CA LYS A 95 -19.11 8.24 11.20
C LYS A 95 -18.50 8.17 12.61
N ASN A 96 -17.29 8.70 12.78
CA ASN A 96 -16.65 8.87 14.08
C ASN A 96 -16.14 10.32 14.19
N GLY A 97 -16.91 11.19 14.85
CA GLY A 97 -16.61 12.62 14.89
C GLY A 97 -16.59 13.25 13.49
N LYS A 98 -15.42 13.75 13.07
CA LYS A 98 -15.21 14.40 11.76
C LYS A 98 -14.70 13.45 10.67
N ILE A 99 -14.40 12.18 11.01
CA ILE A 99 -13.87 11.21 10.05
C ILE A 99 -14.91 10.14 9.69
N HIS A 100 -14.79 9.59 8.49
CA HIS A 100 -15.54 8.42 8.04
C HIS A 100 -14.65 7.19 8.12
N LEU A 101 -15.23 6.07 8.56
CA LEU A 101 -14.53 4.80 8.72
C LEU A 101 -15.21 3.73 7.87
N LEU A 102 -14.39 2.94 7.19
CA LEU A 102 -14.80 1.70 6.54
C LEU A 102 -14.66 0.57 7.57
N SER A 103 -15.78 -0.04 7.95
CA SER A 103 -15.78 -1.15 8.91
C SER A 103 -15.10 -2.39 8.33
N ARG A 104 -14.64 -3.27 9.22
CA ARG A 104 -14.33 -4.67 8.92
C ARG A 104 -15.29 -5.54 9.79
N PRO A 105 -16.08 -6.47 9.23
CA PRO A 105 -16.19 -6.85 7.81
C PRO A 105 -16.57 -5.69 6.89
N CYS A 106 -15.94 -5.65 5.71
CA CYS A 106 -16.11 -4.59 4.72
C CYS A 106 -17.46 -4.70 4.02
N PRO A 107 -18.29 -3.63 4.03
CA PRO A 107 -19.61 -3.66 3.40
C PRO A 107 -19.57 -3.63 1.86
N PHE A 108 -18.38 -3.50 1.27
CA PHE A 108 -18.12 -3.58 -0.17
C PHE A 108 -17.38 -4.87 -0.57
N GLN A 109 -17.22 -5.83 0.35
CA GLN A 109 -16.64 -7.13 0.04
C GLN A 109 -17.62 -7.98 -0.77
N ASN A 110 -17.15 -8.53 -1.88
CA ASN A 110 -17.87 -9.52 -2.69
C ASN A 110 -16.98 -10.77 -2.86
N GLY A 111 -17.13 -11.74 -1.96
CA GLY A 111 -16.19 -12.86 -1.87
C GLY A 111 -14.80 -12.37 -1.45
N TRP A 112 -13.79 -12.63 -2.28
CA TRP A 112 -12.44 -12.06 -2.12
C TRP A 112 -12.27 -10.70 -2.82
N ALA A 113 -13.17 -10.39 -3.76
CA ALA A 113 -13.10 -9.18 -4.55
C ALA A 113 -13.70 -7.98 -3.80
N CYS A 114 -13.33 -6.80 -4.28
CA CYS A 114 -13.92 -5.54 -3.83
C CYS A 114 -14.94 -5.11 -4.87
N SER A 115 -16.20 -4.87 -4.48
CA SER A 115 -17.22 -4.39 -5.43
C SER A 115 -16.92 -2.97 -5.95
N ILE A 116 -16.05 -2.24 -5.25
CA ILE A 116 -15.52 -0.93 -5.64
C ILE A 116 -14.03 -1.03 -6.01
N HIS A 117 -13.57 -2.15 -6.58
CA HIS A 117 -12.14 -2.42 -6.81
C HIS A 117 -11.39 -1.35 -7.61
N LYS A 118 -12.03 -0.77 -8.64
CA LYS A 118 -11.45 0.35 -9.41
C LYS A 118 -11.16 1.59 -8.56
N PHE A 119 -11.78 1.67 -7.38
CA PHE A 119 -11.72 2.80 -6.48
C PHE A 119 -10.83 2.57 -5.24
N LYS A 120 -10.65 1.31 -4.79
CA LYS A 120 -9.99 0.88 -3.52
C LYS A 120 -9.48 2.08 -2.68
N PRO A 121 -10.12 2.42 -1.55
CA PRO A 121 -9.74 3.59 -0.75
C PRO A 121 -8.22 3.66 -0.54
N TYR A 122 -7.65 4.86 -0.47
CA TYR A 122 -6.22 5.05 -0.28
C TYR A 122 -5.68 4.20 0.87
N SER A 123 -6.38 4.19 2.00
CA SER A 123 -5.98 3.40 3.16
C SER A 123 -5.98 1.89 2.92
N CYS A 124 -6.84 1.36 2.03
CA CYS A 124 -6.82 -0.04 1.62
C CYS A 124 -5.64 -0.35 0.68
N LEU A 125 -5.17 0.64 -0.08
CA LEU A 125 -3.99 0.52 -0.92
C LEU A 125 -2.70 0.62 -0.09
N SER A 126 -2.67 1.50 0.90
CA SER A 126 -1.54 1.72 1.81
C SER A 126 -1.37 0.59 2.83
N TYR A 127 -2.45 -0.07 3.22
CA TYR A 127 -2.40 -1.23 4.11
C TYR A 127 -3.14 -2.39 3.45
N PRO A 128 -2.51 -3.08 2.47
CA PRO A 128 -3.18 -4.17 1.76
C PRO A 128 -3.47 -5.39 2.65
N PHE A 129 -2.95 -5.39 3.88
CA PHE A 129 -3.13 -6.39 4.92
C PHE A 129 -3.66 -5.73 6.22
N ALA A 130 -4.36 -6.50 7.04
CA ALA A 130 -4.89 -6.08 8.34
C ALA A 130 -3.85 -6.24 9.46
N THR A 131 -2.70 -5.59 9.33
CA THR A 131 -1.62 -5.58 10.34
C THR A 131 -1.02 -4.20 10.54
N GLU A 132 -1.86 -3.17 10.52
CA GLU A 132 -1.48 -1.78 10.72
C GLU A 132 -0.65 -1.58 12.01
N ASP A 133 -1.06 -2.22 13.11
CA ASP A 133 -0.34 -2.18 14.39
C ASP A 133 1.08 -2.75 14.30
N GLU A 134 1.27 -3.85 13.58
CA GLU A 134 2.59 -4.46 13.40
C GLU A 134 3.50 -3.54 12.57
N GLN A 135 2.96 -2.88 11.53
CA GLN A 135 3.73 -1.90 10.75
C GLN A 135 4.12 -0.68 11.58
N MET A 136 3.24 -0.24 12.49
CA MET A 136 3.55 0.87 13.39
C MET A 136 4.75 0.57 14.30
N ILE A 137 4.97 -0.69 14.65
CA ILE A 137 6.17 -1.12 15.39
C ILE A 137 7.40 -0.98 14.49
N VAL A 138 7.36 -1.50 13.27
CA VAL A 138 8.48 -1.41 12.31
C VAL A 138 8.86 0.05 12.05
N ILE A 139 7.88 0.93 11.86
CA ILE A 139 8.12 2.37 11.64
C ILE A 139 8.88 3.01 12.81
N LYS A 140 8.46 2.70 14.05
CA LYS A 140 9.06 3.29 15.27
C LYS A 140 10.49 2.81 15.50
N GLU A 141 10.80 1.58 15.10
CA GLU A 141 12.12 0.97 15.32
C GLU A 141 13.09 1.20 14.15
N TYR A 142 12.59 1.64 12.99
CA TYR A 142 13.38 1.83 11.78
C TYR A 142 14.43 2.94 11.93
N LYS A 143 15.66 2.64 11.49
CA LYS A 143 16.80 3.57 11.50
C LYS A 143 17.39 3.78 10.11
N ASP A 144 17.68 2.70 9.41
CA ASP A 144 18.32 2.70 8.09
C ASP A 144 18.05 1.37 7.35
N GLY A 145 18.46 1.32 6.09
CA GLY A 145 18.39 0.15 5.22
C GLY A 145 17.07 0.00 4.50
N ILE A 146 16.71 -1.24 4.17
CA ILE A 146 15.40 -1.58 3.63
C ILE A 146 14.55 -2.08 4.81
N PRO A 147 13.35 -1.52 5.05
CA PRO A 147 12.52 -1.97 6.16
C PRO A 147 12.11 -3.45 6.03
N ASP A 148 12.18 -4.19 7.14
CA ASP A 148 11.61 -5.53 7.22
C ASP A 148 10.08 -5.45 7.42
N PHE A 149 9.35 -5.26 6.33
CA PHE A 149 7.89 -5.20 6.37
C PHE A 149 7.30 -6.50 6.93
N LYS A 150 6.39 -6.38 7.91
CA LYS A 150 5.65 -7.54 8.42
C LYS A 150 4.57 -7.94 7.42
N VAL A 151 4.45 -9.24 7.17
CA VAL A 151 3.37 -9.80 6.37
C VAL A 151 2.69 -10.82 7.26
N PRO A 152 1.38 -10.70 7.52
CA PRO A 152 0.69 -11.68 8.36
C PRO A 152 0.80 -13.09 7.76
N GLU A 153 0.87 -14.09 8.64
CA GLU A 153 1.10 -15.48 8.23
C GLU A 153 0.04 -16.00 7.24
N PHE A 154 -1.20 -15.49 7.33
CA PHE A 154 -2.30 -15.87 6.45
C PHE A 154 -2.22 -15.26 5.04
N CYS A 155 -1.37 -14.25 4.81
CA CYS A 155 -1.34 -13.51 3.55
C CYS A 155 -0.29 -14.09 2.59
N THR A 156 -0.68 -15.13 1.85
CA THR A 156 0.17 -15.75 0.82
C THR A 156 0.61 -14.74 -0.24
N SER A 157 -0.31 -13.88 -0.71
CA SER A 157 0.02 -12.79 -1.66
C SER A 157 1.16 -11.91 -1.16
N GLY A 158 1.10 -11.50 0.11
CA GLY A 158 2.12 -10.63 0.70
C GLY A 158 3.47 -11.33 0.79
N LYS A 159 3.48 -12.63 1.15
CA LYS A 159 4.70 -13.43 1.22
C LYS A 159 5.37 -13.52 -0.16
N VAL A 160 4.61 -13.86 -1.20
CA VAL A 160 5.11 -13.93 -2.58
C VAL A 160 5.71 -12.60 -3.04
N VAL A 161 5.02 -11.48 -2.78
CA VAL A 161 5.52 -10.14 -3.16
C VAL A 161 6.79 -9.79 -2.39
N LYS A 162 6.82 -10.08 -1.08
CA LYS A 162 8.01 -9.85 -0.24
C LYS A 162 9.21 -10.65 -0.73
N ASP A 163 9.02 -11.94 -1.02
CA ASP A 163 10.11 -12.81 -1.48
C ASP A 163 10.67 -12.32 -2.82
N ARG A 164 9.80 -11.89 -3.74
CA ARG A 164 10.23 -11.29 -5.02
C ARG A 164 11.05 -10.02 -4.82
N LEU A 165 10.56 -9.09 -3.98
CA LEU A 165 11.26 -7.84 -3.71
C LEU A 165 12.61 -8.08 -3.00
N ASN A 166 12.68 -9.03 -2.07
CA ASN A 166 13.93 -9.42 -1.40
C ASN A 166 14.96 -9.97 -2.41
N ASN A 167 14.51 -10.76 -3.40
CA ASN A 167 15.38 -11.27 -4.44
C ASN A 167 15.93 -10.14 -5.33
N VAL A 168 15.07 -9.21 -5.75
CA VAL A 168 15.47 -8.03 -6.53
C VAL A 168 16.43 -7.15 -5.74
N GLU A 169 16.14 -6.91 -4.46
CA GLU A 169 17.04 -6.19 -3.56
C GLU A 169 18.41 -6.85 -3.52
N LYS A 170 18.45 -8.16 -3.31
CA LYS A 170 19.70 -8.92 -3.21
C LYS A 170 20.52 -8.78 -4.49
N GLU A 171 19.89 -8.98 -5.64
CA GLU A 171 20.54 -8.86 -6.94
C GLU A 171 21.10 -7.45 -7.18
N LEU A 172 20.31 -6.42 -6.91
CA LEU A 172 20.75 -5.04 -7.05
C LEU A 172 21.87 -4.69 -6.07
N ARG A 173 21.79 -5.18 -4.82
CA ARG A 173 22.82 -4.96 -3.81
C ARG A 173 24.16 -5.57 -4.24
N GLU A 174 24.13 -6.78 -4.80
CA GLU A 174 25.33 -7.44 -5.36
C GLU A 174 25.91 -6.64 -6.53
N LYS A 175 25.06 -6.09 -7.41
CA LYS A 175 25.50 -5.28 -8.56
C LYS A 175 26.06 -3.90 -8.18
N LEU A 176 25.45 -3.24 -7.19
CA LEU A 176 25.79 -1.85 -6.81
C LEU A 176 26.85 -1.77 -5.72
N GLY A 177 27.09 -2.84 -4.97
CA GLY A 177 27.98 -2.82 -3.80
C GLY A 177 27.45 -1.97 -2.63
N ARG A 178 26.18 -1.58 -2.67
CA ARG A 178 25.48 -0.80 -1.63
C ARG A 178 23.99 -1.14 -1.60
N ILE A 179 23.29 -0.64 -0.59
CA ILE A 179 21.83 -0.77 -0.52
C ILE A 179 21.21 0.04 -1.69
N PRO A 180 20.38 -0.59 -2.54
CA PRO A 180 19.70 0.11 -3.64
C PRO A 180 18.59 0.99 -3.09
N SER A 181 18.35 2.16 -3.70
CA SER A 181 17.22 3.00 -3.34
C SER A 181 15.89 2.39 -3.80
N ALA A 182 14.78 2.84 -3.23
CA ALA A 182 13.45 2.44 -3.68
C ALA A 182 13.23 2.72 -5.19
N LYS A 183 13.81 3.81 -5.70
CA LYS A 183 13.74 4.16 -7.11
C LYS A 183 14.56 3.23 -7.99
N GLU A 184 15.75 2.81 -7.55
CA GLU A 184 16.56 1.83 -8.29
C GLU A 184 15.88 0.46 -8.36
N ILE A 185 15.23 0.04 -7.27
CA ILE A 185 14.41 -1.18 -7.26
C ILE A 185 13.22 -1.03 -8.23
N LEU A 186 12.52 0.11 -8.21
CA LEU A 186 11.44 0.38 -9.15
C LEU A 186 11.90 0.31 -10.61
N GLU A 187 13.02 0.95 -10.93
CA GLU A 187 13.58 0.96 -12.28
C GLU A 187 13.97 -0.44 -12.76
N PHE A 188 14.45 -1.30 -11.85
CA PHE A 188 14.72 -2.71 -12.15
C PHE A 188 13.42 -3.46 -12.46
N LEU A 189 12.43 -3.38 -11.57
CA LEU A 189 11.13 -4.03 -11.72
C LEU A 189 10.36 -3.60 -12.97
N MET A 190 10.64 -2.40 -13.50
CA MET A 190 9.97 -1.87 -14.69
C MET A 190 10.65 -2.28 -16.01
N LYS A 191 11.84 -2.89 -15.97
CA LYS A 191 12.60 -3.34 -17.15
C LYS A 191 12.38 -4.82 -17.45
N GLU A 192 11.98 -5.60 -16.45
CA GLU A 192 11.51 -6.99 -16.60
C GLU A 192 10.09 -7.05 -17.21
#